data_AF-A0A3A5IGZ0-F1
#
_entry.id   AF-A0A3A5IGZ0-F1
#
_cell.length_a   1.000
_cell.length_b   1.000
_cell.length_c   1.000
_cell.angle_alpha   90.00
_cell.angle_beta   90.00
_cell.angle_gamma   90.00
#
_symmetry.space_group_name_H-M   'P 1'
#
loop_
_entity.id
_entity.type
_entity.pdbx_description
1 polymer ?
#
loop_
_entity_poly.entity_id
_entity_poly.type
_entity_poly.pdbx_seq_one_letter_code
_entity_poly.pdbx_strand_id
1 'polypeptide(L)'
;MNKETKRKQAAALSYRPEKNQSPLLIAKGKGKVAENILERAKEHNIPIQEDPSLVELLGKLEINETIPEELYQAVAEVFAFIYRLDQLKK
;
A
#
# COMPACT_ATOMS: atom_id res chain seq x y z
N MET A 1 8.07 -2.33 31.14
CA MET A 1 8.45 -2.83 29.79
C MET A 1 7.26 -2.54 28.87
N ASN A 2 7.20 -1.32 28.33
CA ASN A 2 6.07 -0.88 27.51
C ASN A 2 6.15 -1.63 26.18
N LYS A 3 5.31 -2.65 25.99
CA LYS A 3 4.98 -3.12 24.65
C LYS A 3 4.30 -1.93 23.98
N GLU A 4 5.07 -1.10 23.28
CA GLU A 4 4.51 -0.17 22.32
C GLU A 4 3.69 -1.01 21.35
N THR A 5 2.37 -0.99 21.53
CA THR A 5 1.43 -1.51 20.56
C THR A 5 1.69 -0.70 19.30
N LYS A 6 2.54 -1.21 18.39
CA LYS A 6 2.79 -0.61 17.08
C LYS A 6 1.42 -0.38 16.46
N ARG A 7 1.00 0.89 16.42
CA ARG A 7 -0.31 1.27 15.92
C ARG A 7 -0.38 0.79 14.47
N LYS A 8 -1.45 0.07 14.12
CA LYS A 8 -1.64 -0.46 12.76
C LYS A 8 -1.45 0.65 11.73
N GLN A 9 -0.72 0.37 10.65
CA GLN A 9 -0.49 1.33 9.57
C GLN A 9 -1.04 0.74 8.28
N ALA A 10 -1.52 1.62 7.39
CA ALA A 10 -1.95 1.25 6.06
C ALA A 10 -1.58 2.36 5.07
N ALA A 11 -1.22 1.94 3.87
CA ALA A 11 -0.97 2.80 2.71
C ALA A 11 -1.70 2.18 1.51
N ALA A 12 -2.34 3.01 0.70
CA ALA A 12 -3.05 2.58 -0.51
C ALA A 12 -2.36 3.19 -1.73
N LEU A 13 -2.01 2.33 -2.69
CA LEU A 13 -1.31 2.72 -3.91
C LEU A 13 -2.28 2.67 -5.09
N SER A 14 -2.11 3.60 -6.03
CA SER A 14 -2.79 3.58 -7.32
C SER A 14 -1.79 3.67 -8.45
N TYR A 15 -1.91 2.79 -9.44
CA TYR A 15 -1.08 2.83 -10.62
C TYR A 15 -1.95 2.74 -11.87
N ARG A 16 -1.77 3.70 -12.78
CA ARG A 16 -2.44 3.75 -14.08
C ARG A 16 -1.35 3.93 -15.14
N PRO A 17 -0.79 2.84 -15.71
CA PRO A 17 0.36 2.92 -16.62
C PRO A 17 0.08 3.79 -17.85
N GLU A 18 -1.18 3.88 -18.28
CA GLU A 18 -1.60 4.71 -19.41
C GLU A 18 -1.57 6.21 -19.14
N LYS A 19 -1.54 6.62 -17.85
CA LYS A 19 -1.64 8.03 -17.44
C LYS A 19 -0.43 8.52 -16.64
N ASN A 20 0.17 7.65 -15.85
CA ASN A 20 1.22 8.00 -14.90
C ASN A 20 2.43 7.10 -15.09
N GLN A 21 3.62 7.69 -15.08
CA GLN A 21 4.89 6.95 -15.13
C GLN A 21 5.21 6.26 -13.81
N SER A 22 4.73 6.81 -12.68
CA SER A 22 4.96 6.29 -11.34
C SER A 22 3.64 6.01 -10.61
N PRO A 23 3.58 4.99 -9.74
CA PRO A 23 2.48 4.79 -8.80
C PRO A 23 2.31 6.00 -7.87
N LEU A 24 1.09 6.21 -7.40
CA LEU A 24 0.71 7.29 -6.49
C LEU A 24 0.27 6.73 -5.14
N LEU A 25 0.64 7.41 -4.06
CA LEU A 25 0.08 7.18 -2.74
C LEU A 25 -1.27 7.90 -2.62
N ILE A 26 -2.38 7.17 -2.64
CA ILE A 26 -3.73 7.77 -2.63
C ILE A 26 -4.37 7.83 -1.23
N ALA A 27 -3.88 7.03 -0.29
CA ALA A 27 -4.28 7.11 1.11
C ALA A 27 -3.17 6.60 2.03
N LYS A 28 -3.06 7.18 3.23
CA LYS A 28 -2.22 6.69 4.32
C LYS A 28 -2.93 6.88 5.66
N GLY A 29 -2.68 6.00 6.63
CA GLY A 29 -3.31 6.08 7.93
C GLY A 29 -2.60 5.28 9.02
N LYS A 30 -2.88 5.65 10.27
CA LYS A 30 -2.47 4.91 11.47
C LYS A 30 -3.66 4.65 12.39
N GLY A 31 -3.59 3.60 13.21
CA GLY A 31 -4.64 3.23 14.15
C GLY A 31 -5.99 3.06 13.46
N LYS A 32 -7.00 3.80 13.93
CA LYS A 32 -8.37 3.69 13.40
C LYS A 32 -8.49 4.04 11.91
N VAL A 33 -7.70 5.00 11.43
CA VAL A 33 -7.68 5.35 10.00
C VAL A 33 -7.14 4.18 9.18
N ALA A 34 -6.10 3.50 9.65
CA ALA A 34 -5.55 2.32 8.97
C ALA A 34 -6.57 1.18 8.92
N GLU A 35 -7.30 0.94 10.01
CA GLU A 35 -8.38 -0.05 10.04
C GLU A 35 -9.45 0.25 8.99
N ASN A 36 -9.90 1.51 8.92
CA ASN A 36 -10.91 1.92 7.95
C ASN A 36 -10.39 1.77 6.50
N ILE A 37 -9.13 2.09 6.22
CA ILE A 37 -8.53 1.87 4.89
C ILE A 37 -8.59 0.38 4.51
N LEU A 38 -8.21 -0.50 5.43
CA LEU A 38 -8.21 -1.95 5.20
C LEU A 38 -9.63 -2.51 5.03
N GLU A 39 -10.59 -1.98 5.78
CA GLU A 39 -12.01 -2.34 5.65
C GLU A 39 -12.54 -1.96 4.27
N ARG A 40 -12.31 -0.73 3.82
CA ARG A 40 -12.67 -0.29 2.46
C ARG A 40 -11.99 -1.12 1.37
N ALA A 41 -10.72 -1.44 1.55
CA ALA A 41 -10.00 -2.30 0.60
C ALA A 41 -10.69 -3.67 0.46
N LYS A 42 -11.11 -4.29 1.58
CA LYS A 42 -11.86 -5.56 1.56
C LYS A 42 -13.21 -5.42 0.89
N GLU A 43 -13.99 -4.39 1.23
CA GLU A 43 -15.31 -4.11 0.62
C GLU A 43 -15.23 -4.01 -0.91
N HIS A 44 -14.16 -3.40 -1.41
CA HIS A 44 -13.93 -3.17 -2.84
C HIS A 44 -13.08 -4.26 -3.51
N ASN A 45 -12.79 -5.37 -2.83
CA ASN A 45 -11.94 -6.46 -3.32
C ASN A 45 -10.54 -6.01 -3.79
N ILE A 46 -9.98 -4.97 -3.15
CA ILE A 46 -8.63 -4.51 -3.39
C ILE A 46 -7.65 -5.45 -2.64
N PRO A 47 -6.63 -6.00 -3.32
CA PRO A 47 -5.62 -6.85 -2.69
C PRO A 47 -4.90 -6.13 -1.55
N ILE A 48 -4.65 -6.86 -0.47
CA ILE A 48 -3.94 -6.36 0.72
C ILE A 48 -2.68 -7.20 0.91
N GLN A 49 -1.53 -6.54 0.93
CA GLN A 49 -0.23 -7.13 1.25
C GLN A 49 0.24 -6.58 2.59
N GLU A 50 0.63 -7.47 3.51
CA GLU A 50 1.21 -7.08 4.79
C GLU A 50 2.73 -7.00 4.69
N ASP A 51 3.27 -5.77 4.76
CA ASP A 51 4.71 -5.50 4.83
C ASP A 51 4.97 -4.34 5.81
N PRO A 52 5.42 -4.64 7.04
CA PRO A 52 5.68 -3.62 8.05
C PRO A 52 6.76 -2.60 7.67
N SER A 53 7.78 -3.02 6.91
CA SER A 53 8.89 -2.13 6.53
C SER A 53 8.44 -1.20 5.41
N LEU A 54 7.77 -1.72 4.39
CA LEU A 54 7.27 -0.92 3.28
C LEU A 54 6.21 0.08 3.73
N VAL A 55 5.26 -0.33 4.58
CA VAL A 55 4.21 0.60 5.07
C VAL A 55 4.77 1.71 5.95
N GLU A 56 5.88 1.46 6.65
CA GLU A 56 6.58 2.47 7.44
C GLU A 56 7.24 3.52 6.53
N LEU A 57 7.86 3.08 5.43
CA LEU A 57 8.47 3.95 4.42
C LEU A 57 7.40 4.77 3.66
N LEU A 58 6.36 4.11 3.15
CA LEU A 58 5.24 4.77 2.45
C LEU A 58 4.50 5.76 3.37
N GLY A 59 4.44 5.49 4.67
CA GLY A 59 3.84 6.38 5.65
C GLY A 59 4.56 7.73 5.80
N LYS A 60 5.78 7.88 5.27
CA LYS A 60 6.54 9.14 5.26
C LYS A 60 6.22 10.04 4.07
N LEU A 61 5.65 9.49 3.00
CA LEU A 61 5.27 10.23 1.79
C LEU A 61 3.94 10.94 1.98
N GLU A 62 3.68 12.02 1.24
CA GLU A 62 2.40 12.72 1.25
C GLU A 62 1.36 12.09 0.31
N ILE A 63 0.08 12.34 0.61
CA ILE A 63 -1.01 11.86 -0.24
C ILE A 63 -0.97 12.61 -1.58
N ASN A 64 -1.19 11.87 -2.67
CA ASN A 64 -1.03 12.28 -4.06
C ASN A 64 0.42 12.50 -4.51
N GLU A 65 1.40 12.12 -3.68
CA GLU A 65 2.79 12.08 -4.08
C GLU A 65 3.08 10.83 -4.91
N THR A 66 3.94 10.97 -5.92
CA THR A 66 4.48 9.84 -6.67
C THR A 66 5.43 9.05 -5.79
N ILE A 67 5.45 7.72 -5.95
CA ILE A 67 6.45 6.91 -5.28
C ILE A 67 7.86 7.35 -5.77
N PRO A 68 8.83 7.50 -4.85
CA PRO A 68 10.21 7.82 -5.22
C PRO A 68 10.96 6.57 -5.72
N GLU A 69 12.01 6.77 -6.51
CA GLU A 69 12.72 5.70 -7.19
C GLU A 69 13.28 4.63 -6.24
N GLU A 70 13.75 5.03 -5.06
CA GLU A 70 14.27 4.10 -4.05
C GLU A 70 13.22 3.09 -3.55
N LEU A 71 11.92 3.38 -3.72
CA LEU A 71 10.83 2.49 -3.33
C LEU A 71 10.24 1.71 -4.52
N TYR A 72 10.72 1.93 -5.75
CA TYR A 72 10.17 1.28 -6.94
C TYR A 72 10.27 -0.23 -6.90
N GLN A 73 11.40 -0.77 -6.46
CA GLN A 73 11.57 -2.22 -6.39
C GLN A 73 10.54 -2.86 -5.44
N ALA A 74 10.41 -2.32 -4.23
CA ALA A 74 9.48 -2.86 -3.24
C ALA A 74 8.02 -2.76 -3.72
N VAL A 75 7.64 -1.63 -4.34
CA VAL A 75 6.29 -1.46 -4.91
C VAL A 75 6.05 -2.37 -6.12
N ALA A 76 7.05 -2.58 -6.98
CA ALA A 76 6.96 -3.49 -8.12
C ALA A 76 6.77 -4.94 -7.67
N GLU A 77 7.42 -5.36 -6.57
CA GLU A 77 7.22 -6.69 -5.98
C GLU A 77 5.77 -6.89 -5.50
N VAL A 78 5.17 -5.86 -4.90
CA VAL A 78 3.74 -5.89 -4.51
C VAL A 78 2.84 -6.04 -5.74
N PHE A 79 3.08 -5.27 -6.81
CA PHE A 79 2.29 -5.40 -8.03
C PHE A 79 2.49 -6.74 -8.74
N ALA A 80 3.72 -7.26 -8.76
CA ALA A 80 4.00 -8.58 -9.32
C ALA A 80 3.29 -9.69 -8.54
N PHE A 81 3.20 -9.57 -7.22
CA PHE A 81 2.41 -10.47 -6.39
C PHE A 81 0.92 -10.43 -6.74
N ILE A 82 0.34 -9.23 -6.85
CA ILE A 82 -1.06 -9.05 -7.22
C ILE A 82 -1.34 -9.66 -8.61
N TYR A 83 -0.48 -9.37 -9.59
CA TYR A 83 -0.60 -9.92 -10.94
C TYR A 83 -0.61 -11.46 -10.94
N ARG A 84 0.27 -12.08 -10.14
CA ARG A 84 0.29 -13.54 -9.99
C ARG A 84 -1.00 -14.08 -9.35
N LEU A 85 -1.52 -13.41 -8.32
CA LEU A 85 -2.79 -13.79 -7.70
C LEU A 85 -3.95 -13.72 -8.70
N ASP A 86 -3.98 -12.71 -9.57
CA ASP A 86 -5.01 -12.58 -10.60
C ASP A 86 -4.91 -13.67 -11.68
N GLN A 87 -3.69 -14.09 -12.05
CA GLN A 87 -3.52 -15.22 -12.97
C GLN A 87 -3.98 -16.56 -12.37
N LEU A 88 -3.82 -16.75 -11.05
CA LEU A 88 -4.23 -17.98 -10.35
C LEU A 88 -5.74 -18.11 -10.14
N LYS A 89 -6.49 -16.99 -10.29
CA LYS A 89 -7.96 -16.98 -10.19
C LYS A 89 -8.67 -17.21 -11.52
N LYS A 90 -7.93 -17.37 -12.63
CA LYS A 90 -8.46 -17.83 -13.92
C LYS A 90 -8.54 -19.35 -13.96
#